data_AF-A0A0D8FXQ1-F1
#
_entry.id   AF-A0A0D8FXQ1-F1
#
_cell.length_a   1.000
_cell.length_b   1.000
_cell.length_c   1.000
_cell.angle_alpha   90.00
_cell.angle_beta   90.00
_cell.angle_gamma   90.00
#
_symmetry.space_group_name_H-M   'P 1'
#
loop_
_entity.id
_entity.type
_entity.pdbx_description
1 polymer ?
#
loop_
_entity_poly.entity_id
_entity_poly.type
_entity_poly.pdbx_seq_one_letter_code
_entity_poly.pdbx_strand_id
1 'polypeptide(L)'
;MSLQIGTLRMAARIHESNDRYETIETCNSLWVFEAQERRFLRLPRTHPLPSSYSLLPESAWEHYESLTLDPVSGEFIVRLTADGSRVLRSQRHKQPCPICSAEVDLSVTREIGTIELSLLDGTSLEPDA
;
A
#
# COMPACT_ATOMS: atom_id res chain seq x y z
N MET A 1 -2.73 -26.81 52.06
CA MET A 1 -1.88 -27.74 51.28
C MET A 1 -2.41 -27.77 49.85
N SER A 2 -1.59 -27.23 48.94
CA SER A 2 -1.54 -27.39 47.48
C SER A 2 -2.82 -27.24 46.63
N LEU A 3 -2.93 -26.09 45.94
CA LEU A 3 -3.86 -25.84 44.84
C LEU A 3 -3.43 -26.59 43.57
N GLN A 4 -4.44 -27.10 42.85
CA GLN A 4 -4.35 -27.84 41.59
C GLN A 4 -3.97 -26.88 40.44
N ILE A 5 -2.88 -27.19 39.73
CA ILE A 5 -2.39 -26.42 38.58
C ILE A 5 -3.26 -26.75 37.37
N GLY A 6 -4.03 -25.75 36.90
CA GLY A 6 -4.86 -25.84 35.72
C GLY A 6 -4.04 -25.91 34.44
N THR A 7 -4.30 -26.92 33.62
CA THR A 7 -3.73 -27.07 32.28
C THR A 7 -4.41 -26.09 31.33
N LEU A 8 -3.89 -24.86 31.20
CA LEU A 8 -4.23 -24.01 30.07
C LEU A 8 -3.63 -24.62 28.80
N ARG A 9 -4.47 -25.23 27.95
CA ARG A 9 -4.18 -25.37 26.52
C ARG A 9 -4.20 -23.97 25.90
N MET A 10 -3.11 -23.23 26.06
CA MET A 10 -2.83 -22.13 25.15
C MET A 10 -2.57 -22.76 23.80
N ALA A 11 -3.51 -22.59 22.86
CA ALA A 11 -3.24 -22.78 21.45
C ALA A 11 -2.06 -21.87 21.13
N ALA A 12 -0.88 -22.46 21.05
CA ALA A 12 0.31 -21.79 20.58
C ALA A 12 -0.06 -21.21 19.22
N ARG A 13 -0.21 -19.89 19.16
CA ARG A 13 -0.09 -19.19 17.90
C ARG A 13 1.34 -19.47 17.49
N ILE A 14 1.53 -20.52 16.68
CA ILE A 14 2.76 -20.71 15.92
C ILE A 14 2.79 -19.46 15.04
N HIS A 15 3.48 -18.42 15.51
CA HIS A 15 3.96 -17.36 14.64
C HIS A 15 5.11 -18.04 13.90
N GLU A 16 4.77 -18.75 12.83
CA GLU A 16 5.74 -19.28 11.90
C GLU A 16 6.48 -18.05 11.37
N SER A 17 7.67 -17.79 11.93
CA SER A 17 8.60 -16.79 11.42
C SER A 17 8.98 -17.24 10.02
N ASN A 18 8.18 -16.83 9.04
CA ASN A 18 8.27 -17.30 7.68
C ASN A 18 9.36 -16.48 6.99
N ASP A 19 10.63 -16.81 7.26
CA ASP A 19 11.83 -16.25 6.62
C ASP A 19 11.81 -16.40 5.09
N ARG A 20 10.86 -17.17 4.55
CA ARG A 20 10.59 -17.35 3.13
C ARG A 20 9.90 -16.15 2.46
N TYR A 21 9.15 -15.34 3.21
CA TYR A 21 8.34 -14.25 2.64
C TYR A 21 8.80 -12.89 3.15
N GLU A 22 9.13 -11.98 2.24
CA GLU A 22 9.42 -10.59 2.56
C GLU A 22 8.14 -9.74 2.42
N THR A 23 7.84 -8.89 3.39
CA THR A 23 6.64 -8.05 3.35
C THR A 23 6.98 -6.57 3.28
N ILE A 24 6.28 -5.84 2.40
CA ILE A 24 6.37 -4.39 2.27
C ILE A 24 4.97 -3.80 2.46
N GLU A 25 4.79 -3.06 3.54
CA GLU A 25 3.57 -2.31 3.79
C GLU A 25 3.58 -1.00 3.01
N THR A 26 2.48 -0.71 2.33
CA THR A 26 2.17 0.58 1.69
C THR A 26 0.90 1.15 2.33
N CYS A 27 0.53 2.40 2.03
CA CYS A 27 -0.62 3.04 2.66
C CYS A 27 -1.91 2.21 2.57
N ASN A 28 -2.14 1.59 1.41
CA ASN A 28 -3.39 0.92 1.08
C ASN A 28 -3.26 -0.58 0.85
N SER A 29 -2.04 -1.12 0.87
CA SER A 29 -1.82 -2.54 0.55
C SER A 29 -0.60 -3.10 1.29
N LEU A 30 -0.69 -4.38 1.63
CA LEU A 30 0.43 -5.20 2.02
C LEU A 30 0.93 -5.96 0.78
N TRP A 31 2.22 -5.83 0.50
CA TRP A 31 2.90 -6.61 -0.52
C TRP A 31 3.66 -7.74 0.16
N VAL A 32 3.53 -8.95 -0.36
CA VAL A 32 4.20 -10.15 0.13
C VAL A 32 5.00 -10.73 -1.02
N PHE A 33 6.30 -10.92 -0.84
CA PHE A 33 7.24 -11.38 -1.85
C PHE A 33 7.83 -12.72 -1.46
N GLU A 34 7.78 -13.66 -2.39
CA GLU A 34 8.44 -14.95 -2.30
C GLU A 34 9.67 -14.93 -3.22
N ALA A 35 10.84 -14.67 -2.63
CA ALA A 35 12.09 -14.51 -3.40
C ALA A 35 12.52 -15.80 -4.13
N GLN A 36 12.25 -16.96 -3.53
CA GLN A 36 12.63 -18.27 -4.08
C GLN A 36 11.93 -18.55 -5.42
N GLU A 37 10.64 -18.21 -5.51
CA GLU A 37 9.79 -18.54 -6.65
C GLU A 37 9.55 -17.33 -7.57
N ARG A 38 10.07 -16.15 -7.17
CA ARG A 38 9.90 -14.87 -7.85
C ARG A 38 8.42 -14.53 -8.09
N ARG A 39 7.64 -14.69 -7.03
CA ARG A 39 6.21 -14.39 -7.01
C ARG A 39 5.88 -13.39 -5.91
N PHE A 40 4.90 -12.54 -6.14
CA PHE A 40 4.40 -11.61 -5.16
C PHE A 40 2.87 -11.67 -5.07
N LEU A 41 2.36 -11.24 -3.93
CA LEU A 41 0.94 -11.15 -3.62
C LEU A 41 0.67 -9.75 -3.10
N ARG A 42 -0.43 -9.13 -3.55
CA ARG A 42 -0.88 -7.83 -3.06
C ARG A 42 -2.21 -7.99 -2.34
N LEU A 43 -2.20 -7.76 -1.04
CA LEU A 43 -3.39 -7.79 -0.19
C LEU A 43 -3.81 -6.35 0.16
N PRO A 44 -5.11 -6.01 0.10
CA PRO A 44 -5.60 -4.76 0.68
C PRO A 44 -5.26 -4.71 2.17
N ARG A 45 -4.90 -3.54 2.69
CA ARG A 45 -4.55 -3.40 4.12
C ARG A 45 -5.69 -3.80 5.07
N THR A 46 -6.93 -3.63 4.62
CA THR A 46 -8.15 -4.00 5.36
C THR A 46 -8.51 -5.49 5.27
N HIS A 47 -7.81 -6.25 4.43
CA HIS A 47 -8.10 -7.67 4.24
C HIS A 47 -7.49 -8.48 5.39
N PRO A 48 -8.23 -9.45 5.98
CA PRO A 48 -7.67 -10.30 7.01
C PRO A 48 -6.47 -11.07 6.45
N LEU A 49 -5.33 -10.98 7.13
CA LEU A 49 -4.14 -11.74 6.73
C LEU A 49 -4.45 -13.23 6.86
N PRO A 50 -4.09 -14.05 5.85
CA PRO A 50 -4.24 -15.50 5.95
C PRO A 50 -3.36 -16.03 7.08
N SER A 51 -3.77 -17.14 7.71
CA SER A 51 -2.98 -17.79 8.75
C SER A 51 -1.58 -18.21 8.27
N SER A 52 -1.45 -18.54 6.97
CA SER A 52 -0.19 -18.84 6.29
C SER A 52 -0.29 -18.47 4.80
N TYR A 53 0.72 -17.81 4.25
CA TYR A 53 0.77 -17.47 2.82
C TYR A 53 0.90 -18.71 1.92
N SER A 54 1.52 -19.78 2.41
CA SER A 54 1.69 -21.06 1.71
C SER A 54 0.37 -21.79 1.40
N LEU A 55 -0.73 -21.41 2.07
CA LEU A 55 -2.06 -22.00 1.86
C LEU A 55 -2.86 -21.27 0.77
N LEU A 56 -2.37 -20.15 0.26
CA LEU A 56 -3.04 -19.42 -0.80
C LEU A 56 -2.89 -20.14 -2.13
N PRO A 57 -3.94 -20.12 -2.98
CA PRO A 57 -3.86 -20.74 -4.30
C PRO A 57 -2.83 -20.03 -5.17
N GLU A 58 -2.21 -20.76 -6.11
CA GLU A 58 -1.22 -20.19 -7.04
C GLU A 58 -1.78 -19.01 -7.84
N SER A 59 -3.08 -19.00 -8.11
CA SER A 59 -3.76 -17.89 -8.81
C SER A 59 -3.79 -16.56 -8.03
N ALA A 60 -3.51 -16.59 -6.72
CA ALA A 60 -3.38 -15.38 -5.93
C ALA A 60 -2.03 -14.69 -6.12
N TRP A 61 -1.03 -15.43 -6.64
CA TRP A 61 0.33 -14.95 -6.80
C TRP A 61 0.57 -14.46 -8.23
N GLU A 62 1.33 -13.37 -8.35
CA GLU A 62 1.78 -12.82 -9.62
C GLU A 62 3.30 -12.93 -9.73
N HIS A 63 3.82 -13.24 -10.91
CA HIS A 63 5.26 -13.33 -11.13
C HIS A 63 5.89 -11.95 -11.24
N TYR A 64 7.10 -11.80 -10.70
CA TYR A 64 7.95 -10.64 -10.91
C TYR A 64 9.35 -11.07 -11.35
N GLU A 65 10.02 -10.23 -12.10
CA GLU A 65 11.38 -10.46 -12.57
C GLU A 65 12.41 -9.90 -11.58
N SER A 66 12.15 -8.70 -11.07
CA SER A 66 13.02 -8.03 -10.10
C SER A 66 12.26 -7.06 -9.19
N LEU A 67 12.77 -6.90 -7.98
CA LEU A 67 12.33 -5.94 -6.98
C LEU A 67 13.50 -4.99 -6.69
N THR A 68 13.27 -3.69 -6.80
CA THR A 68 14.24 -2.66 -6.41
C THR A 68 13.61 -1.78 -5.35
N LEU A 69 14.23 -1.70 -4.17
CA LEU A 69 13.81 -0.84 -3.07
C LEU A 69 14.89 0.24 -2.85
N ASP A 70 14.49 1.51 -2.91
CA ASP A 70 15.34 2.62 -2.53
C ASP A 70 15.33 2.76 -0.99
N PRO A 71 16.48 2.59 -0.32
CA PRO A 71 16.54 2.59 1.14
C PRO A 71 16.33 3.96 1.78
N VAL A 72 16.45 5.04 1.00
CA VAL A 72 16.38 6.42 1.50
C VAL A 72 14.94 6.92 1.50
N SER A 73 14.29 6.85 0.33
CA SER A 73 12.92 7.31 0.09
C SER A 73 11.86 6.26 0.44
N GLY A 74 12.25 4.98 0.55
CA GLY A 74 11.32 3.87 0.73
C GLY A 74 10.49 3.55 -0.52
N GLU A 75 10.81 4.16 -1.66
CA GLU A 75 10.20 3.83 -2.95
C GLU A 75 10.65 2.46 -3.43
N PHE A 76 9.75 1.66 -3.99
CA PHE A 76 10.10 0.40 -4.62
C PHE A 76 9.43 0.21 -5.97
N ILE A 77 10.12 -0.55 -6.81
CA ILE A 77 9.71 -0.89 -8.17
C ILE A 77 9.72 -2.41 -8.31
N VAL A 78 8.59 -2.97 -8.72
CA VAL A 78 8.43 -4.38 -9.07
C VAL A 78 8.38 -4.46 -10.60
N ARG A 79 9.35 -5.11 -11.23
CA ARG A 79 9.34 -5.37 -12.67
C ARG A 79 8.60 -6.68 -12.93
N LEU A 80 7.59 -6.65 -13.78
CA LEU A 80 6.80 -7.84 -14.14
C LEU A 80 7.35 -8.54 -15.38
N THR A 81 8.02 -7.79 -16.26
CA THR A 81 8.60 -8.29 -17.51
C THR A 81 10.08 -7.94 -17.57
N ALA A 82 10.89 -8.82 -18.15
CA ALA A 82 12.33 -8.60 -18.25
C ALA A 82 12.73 -7.39 -19.10
N ASP A 83 11.94 -7.09 -20.13
CA ASP A 83 12.11 -5.90 -20.98
C ASP A 83 11.80 -4.58 -20.24
N GLY A 84 11.25 -4.64 -19.02
CA GLY A 84 10.87 -3.45 -18.25
C GLY A 84 9.63 -2.72 -18.76
N SER A 85 8.98 -3.21 -19.81
CA SER A 85 7.72 -2.68 -20.35
C SER A 85 6.55 -2.70 -19.34
N ARG A 86 6.58 -3.60 -18.34
CA ARG A 86 5.59 -3.66 -17.25
C ARG A 86 6.28 -3.51 -15.90
N VAL A 87 5.95 -2.42 -15.21
CA VAL A 87 6.45 -2.11 -13.86
C VAL A 87 5.34 -1.65 -12.95
N LEU A 88 5.40 -2.03 -11.68
CA LEU A 88 4.59 -1.49 -10.60
C LEU A 88 5.49 -0.64 -9.71
N ARG A 89 5.06 0.58 -9.40
CA ARG A 89 5.78 1.50 -8.52
C ARG A 89 4.93 1.80 -7.31
N SER A 90 5.54 1.75 -6.13
CA SER A 90 4.87 2.14 -4.89
C SER A 90 5.86 2.61 -3.84
N GLN A 91 5.37 3.09 -2.71
CA GLN A 91 6.19 3.62 -1.63
C GLN A 91 5.84 2.92 -0.33
N ARG A 92 6.88 2.46 0.39
CA ARG A 92 6.74 1.89 1.71
C ARG A 92 6.12 2.92 2.64
N HIS A 93 5.13 2.47 3.41
CA HIS A 93 4.55 3.26 4.48
C HIS A 93 5.61 3.50 5.56
N LYS A 94 5.93 4.77 5.82
CA LYS A 94 6.83 5.20 6.89
C LYS A 94 6.11 6.26 7.70
N GLN A 95 6.14 6.16 9.03
CA GLN A 95 5.63 7.23 9.89
C GLN A 95 6.71 8.31 10.07
N PRO A 96 6.36 9.61 9.97
CA PRO A 96 5.05 10.16 9.57
C PRO A 96 4.79 9.98 8.06
N CYS A 97 3.60 9.49 7.71
CA CYS A 97 3.25 9.21 6.31
C CYS A 97 2.45 10.39 5.73
N PRO A 98 2.99 11.15 4.76
CA PRO A 98 2.30 12.32 4.22
C PRO A 98 0.99 11.97 3.51
N ILE A 99 0.91 10.78 2.89
CA ILE A 99 -0.28 10.30 2.19
C ILE A 99 -1.38 9.98 3.21
N CYS A 100 -1.09 9.19 4.24
CA CYS A 100 -2.08 8.87 5.26
C CYS A 100 -2.48 10.10 6.09
N SER A 101 -1.57 11.07 6.28
CA SER A 101 -1.91 12.36 6.90
C SER A 101 -2.81 13.22 6.01
N ALA A 102 -2.64 13.18 4.69
CA ALA A 102 -3.49 13.88 3.74
C ALA A 102 -4.85 13.18 3.53
N GLU A 103 -4.94 11.85 3.57
CA GLU A 103 -6.22 11.12 3.44
C GLU A 103 -7.18 11.38 4.61
N VAL A 104 -6.66 11.62 5.82
CA VAL A 104 -7.48 12.08 6.97
C VAL A 104 -8.08 13.47 6.67
N ASP A 105 -7.35 14.31 5.93
CA ASP A 105 -7.79 15.64 5.52
C ASP A 105 -8.79 15.58 4.34
N LEU A 106 -8.69 14.58 3.47
CA LEU A 106 -9.58 14.39 2.30
C LEU A 106 -10.95 13.75 2.65
N SER A 107 -11.13 13.24 3.86
CA SER A 107 -12.47 12.91 4.39
C SER A 107 -13.26 14.17 4.76
N VAL A 108 -12.64 15.36 4.74
CA VAL A 108 -13.35 16.63 4.61
C VAL A 108 -13.64 16.80 3.12
N THR A 109 -14.89 16.54 2.74
CA THR A 109 -15.44 16.80 1.40
C THR A 109 -15.17 18.27 1.03
N ARG A 110 -14.02 18.54 0.41
CA ARG A 110 -13.78 19.86 -0.18
C ARG A 110 -14.53 19.88 -1.49
N GLU A 111 -15.77 20.34 -1.42
CA GLU A 111 -16.52 20.85 -2.54
C GLU A 111 -15.62 21.82 -3.33
N ILE A 112 -15.04 21.33 -4.43
CA ILE A 112 -14.31 22.20 -5.35
C ILE A 112 -15.38 22.98 -6.10
N GLY A 113 -15.66 24.18 -5.60
CA GLY A 113 -16.48 25.16 -6.30
C GLY A 113 -15.90 25.42 -7.68
N THR A 114 -16.74 25.24 -8.69
CA THR A 114 -16.51 25.64 -10.08
C THR A 114 -16.01 27.09 -10.10
N ILE A 115 -14.75 27.27 -10.48
CA ILE A 115 -14.19 28.57 -10.83
C ILE A 115 -14.88 29.05 -12.10
N GLU A 116 -15.91 29.90 -11.94
CA GLU A 116 -16.41 30.77 -13.01
C GLU A 116 -15.28 31.72 -13.40
N LEU A 117 -14.69 31.46 -14.56
CA LEU A 117 -13.75 32.34 -15.23
C LEU A 117 -14.48 33.66 -15.52
N SER A 118 -14.24 34.65 -14.67
CA SER A 118 -14.60 36.03 -14.95
C SER A 118 -13.80 36.51 -16.16
N LEU A 119 -14.41 36.43 -17.34
CA LEU A 119 -13.97 37.10 -18.55
C LEU A 119 -14.14 38.62 -18.34
N LEU A 120 -13.07 39.20 -17.80
CA LEU A 120 -12.72 40.59 -17.99
C LEU A 120 -12.48 40.84 -19.49
N ASP A 121 -13.45 41.43 -20.17
CA ASP A 121 -13.17 42.31 -21.30
C ASP A 121 -13.51 43.74 -20.88
N GLY A 122 -12.47 44.42 -20.40
CA GLY A 122 -12.47 45.87 -20.36
C GLY A 122 -12.20 46.38 -21.75
N THR A 123 -13.20 46.97 -22.39
CA THR A 123 -12.95 47.98 -23.42
C THR A 123 -13.56 49.30 -22.95
N SER A 124 -12.65 50.17 -22.52
CA SER A 124 -12.84 51.58 -22.20
C SER A 124 -13.09 52.38 -23.48
N LEU A 125 -13.98 53.39 -23.45
CA LEU A 125 -13.89 54.71 -24.13
C LEU A 125 -15.25 55.45 -24.07
N GLU A 126 -15.40 56.32 -23.05
CA GLU A 126 -15.71 57.78 -23.07
C GLU A 126 -16.59 58.38 -24.22
N PRO A 127 -17.07 59.65 -24.13
CA PRO A 127 -17.84 60.37 -23.10
C PRO A 127 -19.03 61.21 -23.66
N ASP A 128 -19.88 61.72 -22.76
CA ASP A 128 -20.71 62.95 -22.80
C ASP A 128 -21.48 63.40 -24.08
N ALA A 129 -22.82 63.43 -23.98
CA ALA A 129 -23.70 64.50 -24.47
C ALA A 129 -25.13 64.37 -23.89
#